data_AF-A0A5B8UYQ4-F1
#
_entry.id   AF-A0A5B8UYQ4-F1
#
_cell.length_a   1.000
_cell.length_b   1.000
_cell.length_c   1.000
_cell.angle_alpha   90.00
_cell.angle_beta   90.00
_cell.angle_gamma   90.00
#
_symmetry.space_group_name_H-M   'P 1'
#
loop_
_entity.id
_entity.type
_entity.pdbx_description
1 polymer ?
#
loop_
_entity_poly.entity_id
_entity_poly.type
_entity_poly.pdbx_seq_one_letter_code
_entity_poly.pdbx_strand_id
1 'polypeptide(L)'
;MKREITALLLLSGLMFYSCKKTAVQPNTDGITITTPTTSTSTTGQTSTSSNADGPSVTGLVRLKMTKDSINSDGILINFKPTAKPIYVIGEDAPALQGYGVVTLSSISSDNVPLAINSLPLSGKGRSINLSVSSTMEGVYKLQMESITSVPSGYEVWLMDGYKKDSVDMRQNPSYSFNIYKADTASSGRSRFKLTFRYKVN
;
A
#
# COMPACT_ATOMS: atom_id res chain seq x y z
N MET A 1 43.17 46.24 -18.10
CA MET A 1 42.12 47.20 -17.72
C MET A 1 41.02 46.40 -17.03
N LYS A 2 40.95 46.49 -15.70
CA LYS A 2 40.00 45.75 -14.82
C LYS A 2 38.65 46.47 -14.81
N ARG A 3 37.54 45.74 -14.90
CA ARG A 3 36.21 46.22 -14.46
C ARG A 3 35.46 45.06 -13.83
N GLU A 4 35.43 45.08 -12.51
CA GLU A 4 34.53 44.26 -11.70
C GLU A 4 33.11 44.86 -11.77
N ILE A 5 32.09 44.00 -11.86
CA ILE A 5 30.69 44.40 -11.71
C ILE A 5 30.09 43.59 -10.58
N THR A 6 29.70 44.36 -9.57
CA THR A 6 29.14 44.02 -8.27
C THR A 6 27.83 43.24 -8.37
N ALA A 7 27.69 42.27 -7.47
CA ALA A 7 26.51 41.46 -7.23
C ALA A 7 25.29 42.27 -6.77
N LEU A 8 24.09 41.85 -7.20
CA LEU A 8 22.82 42.21 -6.54
C LEU A 8 22.07 40.92 -6.21
N LEU A 9 22.13 40.53 -4.93
CA LEU A 9 21.49 39.35 -4.36
C LEU A 9 20.05 39.73 -3.96
N LEU A 10 19.05 39.29 -4.72
CA LEU A 10 17.64 39.43 -4.32
C LEU A 10 17.25 38.23 -3.45
N LEU A 11 17.28 38.43 -2.14
CA LEU A 11 16.79 37.47 -1.15
C LEU A 11 15.31 37.75 -0.89
N SER A 12 14.41 37.07 -1.60
CA SER A 12 12.97 37.13 -1.31
C SER A 12 12.64 36.16 -0.18
N GLY A 13 12.25 36.72 0.97
CA GLY A 13 11.77 35.97 2.12
C GLY A 13 10.37 35.40 1.89
N LEU A 14 10.24 34.08 1.92
CA LEU A 14 8.96 33.39 2.03
C LEU A 14 8.53 33.39 3.50
N MET A 15 7.48 34.12 3.81
CA MET A 15 6.82 34.11 5.12
C MET A 15 5.96 32.85 5.25
N PHE A 16 6.35 31.93 6.14
CA PHE A 16 5.50 30.81 6.55
C PHE A 16 4.47 31.29 7.57
N TYR A 17 3.19 31.36 7.18
CA TYR A 17 2.08 31.47 8.13
C TYR A 17 1.83 30.09 8.77
N SER A 18 2.28 29.91 10.01
CA SER A 18 1.93 28.75 10.85
C SER A 18 0.58 28.99 11.53
N CYS A 19 -0.50 28.36 11.04
CA CYS A 19 -1.75 28.29 11.78
C CYS A 19 -1.59 27.27 12.92
N LYS A 20 -1.50 27.74 14.17
CA LYS A 20 -1.54 26.86 15.35
C LYS A 20 -2.96 26.34 15.54
N LYS A 21 -3.19 25.07 15.19
CA LYS A 21 -4.39 24.34 15.61
C LYS A 21 -4.22 23.96 17.08
N THR A 22 -4.91 24.66 17.97
CA THR A 22 -5.00 24.29 19.39
C THR A 22 -5.70 22.94 19.50
N ALA A 23 -4.96 21.91 19.92
CA ALA A 23 -5.54 20.66 20.36
C ALA A 23 -6.17 20.88 21.74
N VAL A 24 -7.49 20.79 21.83
CA VAL A 24 -8.18 20.64 23.11
C VAL A 24 -7.94 19.21 23.57
N GLN A 25 -7.19 19.05 24.65
CA GLN A 25 -7.07 17.79 25.39
C GLN A 25 -8.37 17.55 26.17
N PRO A 26 -8.98 16.35 26.12
CA PRO A 26 -10.10 16.03 27.01
C PRO A 26 -9.60 15.95 28.45
N ASN A 27 -10.26 16.71 29.34
CA ASN A 27 -10.03 16.71 30.77
C ASN A 27 -10.44 15.34 31.36
N THR A 28 -9.50 14.66 32.01
CA THR A 28 -9.78 13.47 32.82
C THR A 28 -10.14 13.91 34.24
N ASP A 29 -11.41 14.26 34.43
CA ASP A 29 -12.00 14.32 35.76
C ASP A 29 -12.54 12.94 36.13
N GLY A 30 -12.11 12.46 37.29
CA GLY A 30 -12.23 11.08 37.74
C GLY A 30 -13.66 10.57 37.84
N ILE A 31 -13.85 9.35 37.33
CA ILE A 31 -14.95 8.49 37.70
C ILE A 31 -14.35 7.19 38.25
N THR A 32 -14.34 7.10 39.57
CA THR A 32 -14.11 5.86 40.32
C THR A 32 -15.35 5.00 40.19
N ILE A 33 -15.26 3.85 39.52
CA ILE A 33 -16.29 2.80 39.60
C ILE A 33 -15.64 1.51 40.09
N THR A 34 -16.12 1.12 41.26
CA THR A 34 -15.81 -0.05 42.07
C THR A 34 -16.05 -1.36 41.32
N THR A 35 -15.14 -2.31 41.55
CA THR A 35 -15.19 -3.72 41.17
C THR A 35 -16.46 -4.44 41.63
N PRO A 36 -16.95 -5.41 40.85
CA PRO A 36 -17.33 -6.69 41.44
C PRO A 36 -16.58 -7.85 40.77
N THR A 37 -15.94 -8.65 41.61
CA THR A 37 -15.30 -9.93 41.32
C THR A 37 -16.34 -11.02 41.04
N THR A 38 -15.90 -12.05 40.31
CA THR A 38 -16.39 -13.45 40.28
C THR A 38 -17.16 -13.87 39.01
N SER A 39 -16.49 -14.60 38.11
CA SER A 39 -16.73 -16.04 37.87
C SER A 39 -16.01 -16.52 36.61
N THR A 40 -15.08 -17.45 36.81
CA THR A 40 -14.44 -18.33 35.83
C THR A 40 -15.43 -18.96 34.84
N SER A 41 -15.12 -18.92 33.54
CA SER A 41 -15.61 -19.88 32.55
C SER A 41 -14.45 -20.40 31.71
N THR A 42 -13.78 -21.40 32.26
CA THR A 42 -12.97 -22.36 31.53
C THR A 42 -13.88 -23.09 30.55
N THR A 43 -13.76 -22.83 29.25
CA THR A 43 -14.38 -23.70 28.24
C THR A 43 -13.37 -24.04 27.15
N GLY A 44 -13.00 -25.32 27.16
CA GLY A 44 -12.14 -26.08 26.26
C GLY A 44 -11.69 -25.39 24.98
N GLN A 45 -10.40 -25.05 24.95
CA GLN A 45 -9.62 -24.95 23.73
C GLN A 45 -9.59 -26.33 23.06
N THR A 46 -10.57 -26.58 22.19
CA THR A 46 -10.51 -27.69 21.25
C THR A 46 -9.61 -27.24 20.10
N SER A 47 -8.32 -27.50 20.25
CA SER A 47 -7.33 -27.41 19.17
C SER A 47 -7.67 -28.46 18.12
N THR A 48 -8.57 -28.11 17.20
CA THR A 48 -8.67 -28.80 15.93
C THR A 48 -7.45 -28.38 15.11
N SER A 49 -6.54 -29.33 14.92
CA SER A 49 -5.41 -29.19 14.01
C SER A 49 -5.94 -28.86 12.63
N SER A 50 -5.83 -27.59 12.23
CA SER A 50 -5.89 -27.19 10.83
C SER A 50 -4.46 -26.90 10.39
N ASN A 51 -4.10 -27.54 9.28
CA ASN A 51 -2.86 -27.42 8.53
C ASN A 51 -2.17 -26.06 8.71
N ALA A 52 -0.87 -26.07 9.04
CA ALA A 52 0.02 -24.93 9.26
C ALA A 52 -0.25 -23.72 8.33
N ASP A 53 -1.24 -22.92 8.69
CA ASP A 53 -1.44 -21.56 8.21
C ASP A 53 -0.81 -20.69 9.30
N GLY A 54 0.34 -20.10 9.01
CA GLY A 54 1.00 -19.15 9.91
C GLY A 54 0.08 -17.98 10.28
N PRO A 55 0.49 -17.11 11.22
CA PRO A 55 -0.40 -16.18 11.91
C PRO A 55 -1.21 -15.33 10.94
N SER A 56 -2.52 -15.27 11.15
CA SER A 56 -3.42 -14.35 10.45
C SER A 56 -3.00 -12.91 10.70
N VAL A 57 -2.84 -12.14 9.62
CA VAL A 57 -2.33 -10.76 9.69
C VAL A 57 -3.45 -9.74 9.53
N THR A 58 -3.42 -8.71 10.37
CA THR A 58 -4.14 -7.45 10.15
C THR A 58 -3.13 -6.35 9.83
N GLY A 59 -3.22 -5.72 8.67
CA GLY A 59 -2.23 -4.74 8.24
C GLY A 59 -2.62 -4.02 6.96
N LEU A 60 -1.85 -3.01 6.61
CA LEU A 60 -2.11 -2.13 5.47
C LEU A 60 -0.85 -1.97 4.63
N VAL A 61 -1.00 -1.96 3.31
CA VAL A 61 0.05 -1.57 2.37
C VAL A 61 -0.52 -0.55 1.40
N ARG A 62 0.13 0.61 1.31
CA ARG A 62 -0.22 1.66 0.34
C ARG A 62 0.76 1.61 -0.82
N LEU A 63 0.23 1.51 -2.03
CA LEU A 63 1.03 1.62 -3.25
C LEU A 63 0.64 2.87 -4.02
N LYS A 64 1.62 3.48 -4.67
CA LYS A 64 1.42 4.61 -5.57
C LYS A 64 2.20 4.42 -6.86
N MET A 65 1.54 4.65 -7.99
CA MET A 65 2.18 4.80 -9.29
C MET A 65 2.31 6.28 -9.61
N THR A 66 3.44 6.70 -10.18
CA THR A 66 3.72 8.11 -10.45
C THR A 66 4.48 8.25 -11.76
N LYS A 67 4.07 9.22 -12.59
CA LYS A 67 4.85 9.70 -13.74
C LYS A 67 5.67 10.94 -13.37
N ASP A 68 5.02 11.88 -12.69
CA ASP A 68 5.55 13.18 -12.28
C ASP A 68 4.77 13.71 -11.05
N SER A 69 5.00 14.95 -10.61
CA SER A 69 4.38 15.50 -9.40
C SER A 69 2.86 15.72 -9.47
N ILE A 70 2.26 15.69 -10.67
CA ILE A 70 0.82 15.92 -10.87
C ILE A 70 0.09 14.65 -11.33
N ASN A 71 0.81 13.72 -11.98
CA ASN A 71 0.27 12.49 -12.53
C ASN A 71 0.63 11.31 -11.64
N SER A 72 -0.28 10.98 -10.72
CA SER A 72 -0.16 9.82 -9.83
C SER A 72 -1.50 9.18 -9.54
N ASP A 73 -1.48 7.89 -9.21
CA ASP A 73 -2.64 7.14 -8.74
C ASP A 73 -2.20 6.15 -7.65
N GLY A 74 -3.08 5.82 -6.71
CA GLY A 74 -2.75 5.07 -5.52
C GLY A 74 -3.82 4.06 -5.13
N ILE A 75 -3.37 2.97 -4.49
CA ILE A 75 -4.24 1.91 -4.00
C ILE A 75 -3.89 1.49 -2.58
N LEU A 76 -4.84 0.84 -1.91
CA LEU A 76 -4.70 0.28 -0.59
C LEU A 76 -4.94 -1.23 -0.62
N ILE A 77 -3.97 -2.00 -0.13
CA ILE A 77 -4.18 -3.40 0.22
C ILE A 77 -4.42 -3.47 1.73
N ASN A 78 -5.58 -3.99 2.11
CA ASN A 78 -6.00 -4.09 3.51
C ASN A 78 -6.04 -5.55 3.94
N PHE A 79 -5.04 -5.98 4.71
CA PHE A 79 -5.05 -7.32 5.28
C PHE A 79 -6.01 -7.39 6.46
N LYS A 80 -7.03 -8.24 6.32
CA LYS A 80 -8.02 -8.54 7.35
C LYS A 80 -8.30 -10.05 7.33
N PRO A 81 -8.17 -10.77 8.45
CA PRO A 81 -8.34 -12.23 8.45
C PRO A 81 -9.69 -12.75 7.93
N THR A 82 -10.76 -11.95 8.10
CA THR A 82 -12.11 -12.31 7.68
C THR A 82 -12.45 -11.88 6.25
N ALA A 83 -11.54 -11.19 5.55
CA ALA A 83 -11.79 -10.71 4.20
C ALA A 83 -11.83 -11.86 3.19
N LYS A 84 -12.43 -11.63 2.03
CA LYS A 84 -12.54 -12.61 0.95
C LYS A 84 -11.57 -12.28 -0.18
N PRO A 85 -11.05 -13.29 -0.89
CA PRO A 85 -10.18 -13.05 -2.04
C PRO A 85 -10.93 -12.50 -3.28
N ILE A 86 -12.27 -12.57 -3.29
CA ILE A 86 -13.14 -12.05 -4.36
C ILE A 86 -13.64 -10.65 -3.98
N TYR A 87 -14.15 -9.90 -4.95
CA TYR A 87 -14.79 -8.61 -4.69
C TYR A 87 -16.02 -8.75 -3.76
N VAL A 88 -16.07 -7.92 -2.72
CA VAL A 88 -17.19 -7.85 -1.78
C VAL A 88 -17.61 -6.40 -1.54
N ILE A 89 -18.89 -6.12 -1.78
CA ILE A 89 -19.51 -4.82 -1.47
C ILE A 89 -19.41 -4.55 0.03
N GLY A 90 -18.91 -3.36 0.40
CA GLY A 90 -18.75 -2.94 1.79
C GLY A 90 -17.44 -3.40 2.45
N GLU A 91 -16.64 -4.20 1.74
CA GLU A 91 -15.31 -4.64 2.17
C GLU A 91 -14.21 -4.10 1.22
N ASP A 92 -14.52 -4.00 -0.07
CA ASP A 92 -13.65 -3.48 -1.12
C ASP A 92 -14.19 -2.20 -1.75
N ALA A 93 -13.29 -1.47 -2.44
CA ALA A 93 -13.66 -0.34 -3.28
C ALA A 93 -13.22 -0.60 -4.74
N PRO A 94 -14.17 -0.67 -5.70
CA PRO A 94 -13.84 -0.75 -7.12
C PRO A 94 -12.93 0.40 -7.56
N ALA A 95 -11.98 0.09 -8.45
CA ALA A 95 -11.21 1.12 -9.11
C ALA A 95 -12.12 1.91 -10.04
N LEU A 96 -12.10 3.24 -9.92
CA LEU A 96 -12.83 4.12 -10.81
C LEU A 96 -11.95 4.48 -12.00
N GLN A 97 -12.52 4.38 -13.20
CA GLN A 97 -11.86 4.89 -14.39
C GLN A 97 -11.87 6.42 -14.36
N GLY A 98 -10.72 7.01 -14.04
CA GLY A 98 -10.50 8.44 -14.14
C GLY A 98 -10.08 8.88 -15.54
N TYR A 99 -10.01 10.20 -15.75
CA TYR A 99 -9.44 10.85 -16.94
C TYR A 99 -7.94 11.18 -16.77
N GLY A 100 -7.32 10.69 -15.69
CA GLY A 100 -5.92 10.95 -15.37
C GLY A 100 -4.95 10.21 -16.30
N VAL A 101 -3.68 10.64 -16.26
CA VAL A 101 -2.62 10.02 -17.05
C VAL A 101 -2.23 8.64 -16.52
N VAL A 102 -2.33 8.41 -15.22
CA VAL A 102 -1.92 7.18 -14.54
C VAL A 102 -3.15 6.47 -14.02
N THR A 103 -3.19 5.15 -14.15
CA THR A 103 -4.18 4.31 -13.48
C THR A 103 -3.49 3.12 -12.83
N LEU A 104 -3.73 2.93 -11.54
CA LEU A 104 -3.24 1.81 -10.75
C LEU A 104 -4.44 1.12 -10.09
N SER A 105 -4.53 -0.19 -10.24
CA SER A 105 -5.47 -1.01 -9.47
C SER A 105 -4.83 -2.31 -9.03
N SER A 106 -5.32 -2.87 -7.94
CA SER A 106 -5.11 -4.29 -7.65
C SER A 106 -6.25 -5.11 -8.24
N ILE A 107 -6.02 -6.39 -8.46
CA ILE A 107 -7.00 -7.29 -9.06
C ILE A 107 -7.44 -8.33 -8.02
N SER A 108 -8.74 -8.41 -7.76
CA SER A 108 -9.34 -9.49 -6.96
C SER A 108 -9.27 -10.83 -7.69
N SER A 109 -9.49 -11.94 -6.98
CA SER A 109 -9.42 -13.30 -7.56
C SER A 109 -10.51 -13.59 -8.60
N ASP A 110 -11.63 -12.86 -8.56
CA ASP A 110 -12.71 -12.85 -9.56
C ASP A 110 -12.52 -11.77 -10.64
N ASN A 111 -11.31 -11.24 -10.78
CA ASN A 111 -10.90 -10.32 -11.84
C ASN A 111 -11.55 -8.94 -11.81
N VAL A 112 -11.92 -8.42 -10.64
CA VAL A 112 -12.39 -7.04 -10.47
C VAL A 112 -11.20 -6.12 -10.15
N PRO A 113 -11.04 -4.98 -10.86
CA PRO A 113 -10.04 -3.97 -10.49
C PRO A 113 -10.50 -3.16 -9.28
N LEU A 114 -9.63 -3.04 -8.27
CA LEU A 114 -9.92 -2.47 -6.96
C LEU A 114 -8.90 -1.38 -6.58
N ALA A 115 -9.41 -0.26 -6.08
CA ALA A 115 -8.64 0.81 -5.44
C ALA A 115 -8.36 0.51 -3.95
N ILE A 116 -9.31 -0.16 -3.29
CA ILE A 116 -9.12 -0.75 -1.96
C ILE A 116 -9.45 -2.22 -2.06
N ASN A 117 -8.49 -3.07 -1.73
CA ASN A 117 -8.60 -4.52 -1.82
C ASN A 117 -8.30 -5.13 -0.46
N SER A 118 -9.36 -5.61 0.19
CA SER A 118 -9.28 -6.26 1.48
C SER A 118 -9.04 -7.76 1.28
N LEU A 119 -8.01 -8.31 1.89
CA LEU A 119 -7.60 -9.71 1.68
C LEU A 119 -7.18 -10.38 2.99
N PRO A 120 -7.36 -11.71 3.13
CA PRO A 120 -6.66 -12.41 4.19
C PRO A 120 -5.15 -12.48 3.87
N LEU A 121 -4.31 -12.57 4.89
CA LEU A 121 -2.90 -12.95 4.76
C LEU A 121 -2.55 -13.94 5.88
N SER A 122 -2.11 -15.13 5.49
CA SER A 122 -1.69 -16.22 6.38
C SER A 122 -0.26 -16.66 6.05
N GLY A 123 0.28 -17.61 6.81
CA GLY A 123 1.66 -18.09 6.61
C GLY A 123 1.96 -18.69 5.22
N LYS A 124 0.95 -19.06 4.43
CA LYS A 124 1.15 -19.48 3.03
C LYS A 124 1.56 -18.32 2.11
N GLY A 125 1.46 -17.08 2.59
CA GLY A 125 1.67 -15.90 1.79
C GLY A 125 0.52 -15.61 0.83
N ARG A 126 0.69 -14.60 -0.01
CA ARG A 126 -0.33 -14.17 -0.98
C ARG A 126 0.33 -13.43 -2.14
N SER A 127 -0.12 -13.71 -3.35
CA SER A 127 0.19 -12.90 -4.53
C SER A 127 -1.05 -12.14 -5.00
N ILE A 128 -0.85 -10.87 -5.34
CA ILE A 128 -1.89 -9.94 -5.78
C ILE A 128 -1.44 -9.38 -7.13
N ASN A 129 -2.23 -9.60 -8.19
CA ASN A 129 -1.95 -8.99 -9.48
C ASN A 129 -2.26 -7.49 -9.41
N LEU A 130 -1.39 -6.69 -10.04
CA LEU A 130 -1.59 -5.25 -10.18
C LEU A 130 -1.83 -4.95 -11.66
N SER A 131 -2.78 -4.05 -11.92
CA SER A 131 -2.96 -3.45 -13.23
C SER A 131 -2.36 -2.05 -13.23
N VAL A 132 -1.42 -1.83 -14.12
CA VAL A 132 -0.82 -0.51 -14.36
C VAL A 132 -1.18 -0.05 -15.77
N SER A 133 -1.67 1.15 -15.94
CA SER A 133 -1.87 1.71 -17.28
C SER A 133 -1.61 3.20 -17.29
N SER A 134 -1.37 3.72 -18.49
CA SER A 134 -1.22 5.15 -18.69
C SER A 134 -1.69 5.59 -20.06
N THR A 135 -2.20 6.81 -20.18
CA THR A 135 -2.51 7.44 -21.48
C THR A 135 -1.26 7.90 -22.22
N MET A 136 -0.13 8.07 -21.51
CA MET A 136 1.16 8.47 -22.05
C MET A 136 2.17 7.32 -21.97
N GLU A 137 3.22 7.39 -22.78
CA GLU A 137 4.40 6.53 -22.63
C GLU A 137 5.49 7.20 -21.79
N GLY A 138 6.50 6.43 -21.43
CA GLY A 138 7.71 6.92 -20.75
C GLY A 138 7.98 6.21 -19.43
N VAL A 139 8.76 6.87 -18.57
CA VAL A 139 9.20 6.33 -17.28
C VAL A 139 8.14 6.60 -16.21
N TYR A 140 7.85 5.57 -15.43
CA TYR A 140 6.97 5.59 -14.27
C TYR A 140 7.69 4.98 -13.08
N LYS A 141 7.14 5.22 -11.91
CA LYS A 141 7.61 4.67 -10.65
C LYS A 141 6.44 3.99 -9.96
N LEU A 142 6.64 2.79 -9.44
CA LEU A 142 5.71 2.12 -8.53
C LEU A 142 6.36 2.12 -7.14
N GLN A 143 5.67 2.69 -6.16
CA GLN A 143 6.19 2.86 -4.81
C GLN A 143 5.29 2.17 -3.80
N MET A 144 5.89 1.57 -2.78
CA MET A 144 5.22 1.23 -1.53
C MET A 144 5.41 2.39 -0.56
N GLU A 145 4.39 3.25 -0.46
CA GLU A 145 4.45 4.45 0.37
C GLU A 145 4.46 4.12 1.86
N SER A 146 3.73 3.07 2.25
CA SER A 146 3.73 2.60 3.61
C SER A 146 3.37 1.13 3.71
N ILE A 147 3.87 0.50 4.77
CA ILE A 147 3.51 -0.83 5.24
C ILE A 147 3.32 -0.76 6.75
N THR A 148 2.14 -1.16 7.22
CA THR A 148 1.76 -1.01 8.63
C THR A 148 1.18 -2.32 9.13
N SER A 149 1.64 -2.77 10.30
CA SER A 149 1.18 -4.00 10.98
C SER A 149 1.32 -5.31 10.19
N VAL A 150 1.98 -5.30 9.01
CA VAL A 150 2.43 -6.52 8.34
C VAL A 150 3.74 -6.97 8.99
N PRO A 151 3.79 -8.14 9.67
CA PRO A 151 4.96 -8.57 10.43
C PRO A 151 6.23 -8.63 9.56
N SER A 152 7.38 -8.33 10.16
CA SER A 152 8.69 -8.36 9.50
C SER A 152 9.08 -9.75 8.99
N GLY A 153 8.48 -10.82 9.53
CA GLY A 153 8.64 -12.18 9.02
C GLY A 153 8.03 -12.42 7.64
N TYR A 154 7.24 -11.48 7.10
CA TYR A 154 6.81 -11.51 5.71
C TYR A 154 7.77 -10.74 4.82
N GLU A 155 8.31 -11.40 3.81
CA GLU A 155 8.94 -10.75 2.67
C GLU A 155 7.86 -10.13 1.76
N VAL A 156 8.19 -9.00 1.13
CA VAL A 156 7.27 -8.29 0.22
C VAL A 156 8.00 -8.02 -1.08
N TRP A 157 7.64 -8.75 -2.11
CA TRP A 157 8.29 -8.68 -3.40
C TRP A 157 7.37 -8.13 -4.48
N LEU A 158 7.87 -7.20 -5.29
CA LEU A 158 7.27 -6.83 -6.56
C LEU A 158 7.91 -7.68 -7.66
N MET A 159 7.09 -8.46 -8.37
CA MET A 159 7.52 -9.25 -9.52
C MET A 159 7.16 -8.50 -10.81
N ASP A 160 8.11 -8.28 -11.71
CA ASP A 160 7.88 -7.73 -13.06
C ASP A 160 7.94 -8.84 -14.11
N GLY A 161 6.78 -9.28 -14.58
CA GLY A 161 6.64 -10.28 -15.62
C GLY A 161 7.09 -9.80 -17.01
N TYR A 162 7.22 -8.49 -17.22
CA TYR A 162 7.74 -7.90 -18.46
C TYR A 162 9.27 -7.99 -18.52
N LYS A 163 9.95 -7.51 -17.47
CA LYS A 163 11.41 -7.55 -17.38
C LYS A 163 11.99 -8.88 -16.90
N LYS A 164 11.15 -9.77 -16.38
CA LYS A 164 11.56 -11.02 -15.71
C LYS A 164 12.45 -10.77 -14.50
N ASP A 165 12.19 -9.67 -13.78
CA ASP A 165 12.91 -9.31 -12.57
C ASP A 165 11.98 -9.24 -11.34
N SER A 166 12.60 -9.04 -10.18
CA SER A 166 11.89 -8.88 -8.93
C SER A 166 12.65 -7.97 -7.98
N VAL A 167 11.91 -7.20 -7.18
CA VAL A 167 12.46 -6.28 -6.19
C VAL A 167 11.85 -6.57 -4.82
N ASP A 168 12.68 -6.69 -3.79
CA ASP A 168 12.24 -6.67 -2.40
C ASP A 168 11.82 -5.25 -2.03
N MET A 169 10.51 -5.03 -1.90
CA MET A 169 9.92 -3.74 -1.63
C MET A 169 10.17 -3.27 -0.20
N ARG A 170 10.53 -4.15 0.74
CA ARG A 170 10.91 -3.71 2.10
C ARG A 170 12.26 -3.01 2.12
N GLN A 171 13.18 -3.44 1.27
CA GLN A 171 14.51 -2.84 1.15
C GLN A 171 14.54 -1.72 0.10
N ASN A 172 13.79 -1.90 -0.98
CA ASN A 172 13.73 -1.00 -2.12
C ASN A 172 12.26 -0.64 -2.41
N PRO A 173 11.67 0.31 -1.65
CA PRO A 173 10.24 0.60 -1.71
C PRO A 173 9.79 1.31 -2.99
N SER A 174 10.67 1.44 -3.99
CA SER A 174 10.43 2.14 -5.23
C SER A 174 11.05 1.39 -6.39
N TYR A 175 10.26 1.18 -7.45
CA TYR A 175 10.68 0.49 -8.66
C TYR A 175 10.34 1.34 -9.90
N SER A 176 11.33 1.60 -10.74
CA SER A 176 11.18 2.39 -11.97
C SER A 176 11.00 1.50 -13.18
N PHE A 177 10.05 1.86 -14.04
CA PHE A 177 9.69 1.08 -15.21
C PHE A 177 9.17 1.94 -16.36
N ASN A 178 9.27 1.41 -17.59
CA ASN A 178 8.78 2.09 -18.77
C ASN A 178 7.45 1.52 -19.23
N ILE A 179 6.52 2.37 -19.66
CA ILE A 179 5.34 1.98 -20.44
C ILE A 179 5.58 2.43 -21.88
N TYR A 180 5.42 1.52 -22.83
CA TYR A 180 5.54 1.76 -24.26
C TYR A 180 4.18 1.52 -24.93
N LYS A 181 3.70 2.48 -25.72
CA LYS A 181 2.38 2.36 -26.36
C LYS A 181 2.31 1.25 -27.41
N ALA A 182 3.42 1.00 -28.08
CA ALA A 182 3.55 -0.05 -29.08
C ALA A 182 3.63 -1.46 -28.47
N ASP A 183 3.85 -1.60 -27.16
CA ASP A 183 4.04 -2.88 -26.49
C ASP A 183 3.03 -3.05 -25.36
N THR A 184 1.99 -3.85 -25.63
CA THR A 184 0.91 -4.12 -24.68
C THR A 184 1.38 -4.90 -23.45
N ALA A 185 2.52 -5.61 -23.50
CA ALA A 185 3.07 -6.32 -22.35
C ALA A 185 3.77 -5.38 -21.36
N SER A 186 4.11 -4.16 -21.78
CA SER A 186 4.69 -3.13 -20.91
C SER A 186 3.67 -2.51 -19.94
N SER A 187 2.38 -2.84 -20.05
CA SER A 187 1.33 -2.35 -19.17
C SER A 187 0.23 -3.41 -18.94
N GLY A 188 -0.84 -3.04 -18.24
CA GLY A 188 -1.97 -3.90 -17.93
C GLY A 188 -1.75 -4.80 -16.71
N ARG A 189 -2.54 -5.87 -16.67
CA ARG A 189 -2.72 -6.77 -15.50
C ARG A 189 -1.66 -7.86 -15.39
N SER A 190 -0.96 -8.15 -16.48
CA SER A 190 -0.02 -9.28 -16.55
C SER A 190 1.40 -8.92 -16.12
N ARG A 191 1.67 -7.61 -15.96
CA ARG A 191 3.02 -7.14 -15.71
C ARG A 191 3.43 -7.31 -14.26
N PHE A 192 2.65 -6.78 -13.33
CA PHE A 192 3.08 -6.68 -11.95
C PHE A 192 2.29 -7.60 -11.02
N LYS A 193 3.02 -8.21 -10.08
CA LYS A 193 2.44 -9.01 -9.02
C LYS A 193 3.13 -8.69 -7.71
N LEU A 194 2.37 -8.21 -6.72
CA LEU A 194 2.87 -8.00 -5.36
C LEU A 194 2.72 -9.31 -4.58
N THR A 195 3.82 -9.84 -4.08
CA THR A 195 3.87 -11.16 -3.43
C THR A 195 4.40 -11.05 -2.01
N PHE A 196 3.58 -11.52 -1.07
CA PHE A 196 3.90 -11.68 0.34
C PHE A 196 4.26 -13.12 0.60
N ARG A 197 5.42 -13.38 1.22
CA ARG A 197 5.86 -14.74 1.58
C ARG A 197 6.28 -14.75 3.03
N TYR A 198 5.84 -15.73 3.80
CA TYR A 198 6.36 -15.91 5.13
C TYR A 198 7.75 -16.55 5.03
N LYS A 199 8.74 -15.93 5.68
CA LYS A 199 10.09 -16.50 5.77
C LYS A 199 10.05 -17.66 6.74
N VAL A 200 10.20 -18.88 6.21
CA VAL A 200 10.47 -20.06 7.04
C VAL A 200 11.93 -19.96 7.44
N ASN A 201 12.19 -19.92 8.75
CA ASN A 201 13.54 -19.92 9.31
C ASN A 201 14.21 -21.28 9.15
#